data_AF-A0A842V3M7-F1
#
_entry.id   AF-A0A842V3M7-F1
#
_cell.length_a   1.000
_cell.length_b   1.000
_cell.length_c   1.000
_cell.angle_alpha   90.00
_cell.angle_beta   90.00
_cell.angle_gamma   90.00
#
_symmetry.space_group_name_H-M   'P 1'
#
loop_
_entity.id
_entity.type
_entity.pdbx_description
1 polymer ?
#
loop_
_entity_poly.entity_id
_entity_poly.type
_entity_poly.pdbx_seq_one_letter_code
_entity_poly.pdbx_strand_id
1 'polypeptide(L)'
;MISDANATNANTNTVNDATRLMDYAQNKLEDERVFDTMQSEKLESLKASIEDIQEAIKMRKQLSDEIVRKFDKAVIDTDNFIIKLHEVDRRSELIRGEQMRIKQKQMDFESKKIEEQVNCWRDVALLKKELREHLQEFRERETRSNMLDSILDGSV
;
A
#
# COMPACT_ATOMS: atom_id res chain seq x y z
N MET A 1 41.66 60.73 -40.26
CA MET A 1 41.82 59.46 -39.52
C MET A 1 40.86 59.43 -38.34
N ILE A 2 39.54 59.27 -38.52
CA ILE A 2 38.62 58.87 -37.44
C ILE A 2 37.39 58.20 -38.07
N SER A 3 37.44 56.89 -38.24
CA SER A 3 36.27 56.02 -38.44
C SER A 3 36.79 54.61 -38.19
N ASP A 4 36.40 53.98 -37.08
CA ASP A 4 36.44 52.51 -36.85
C ASP A 4 36.22 52.11 -35.38
N ALA A 5 36.00 53.06 -34.46
CA ALA A 5 35.84 52.73 -33.03
C ALA A 5 34.39 52.36 -32.60
N ASN A 6 33.38 52.47 -33.47
CA ASN A 6 31.97 52.37 -33.05
C ASN A 6 31.27 51.05 -33.39
N ALA A 7 31.89 50.18 -34.19
CA ALA A 7 31.29 48.89 -34.60
C ALA A 7 31.55 47.76 -33.57
N THR A 8 32.62 47.85 -32.79
CA THR A 8 33.07 46.78 -31.88
C THR A 8 32.26 46.71 -30.58
N ASN A 9 31.67 47.83 -30.14
CA ASN A 9 30.99 47.94 -28.84
C ASN A 9 29.51 47.51 -28.89
N ALA A 10 28.88 47.57 -30.07
CA ALA A 10 27.52 47.07 -30.28
C ALA A 10 27.48 45.54 -30.31
N ASN A 11 28.53 44.90 -30.84
CA ASN A 11 28.62 43.45 -31.02
C ASN A 11 28.91 42.68 -29.71
N THR A 12 29.56 43.32 -28.73
CA THR A 12 29.82 42.73 -27.40
C THR A 12 28.62 42.78 -26.47
N ASN A 13 27.77 43.82 -26.58
CA ASN A 13 26.54 43.93 -25.79
C ASN A 13 25.45 42.95 -26.27
N THR A 14 25.29 42.76 -27.59
CA THR A 14 24.35 41.77 -28.15
C THR A 14 24.73 40.33 -27.84
N VAL A 15 26.03 40.01 -27.84
CA VAL A 15 26.52 38.68 -27.45
C VAL A 15 26.32 38.41 -25.95
N ASN A 16 26.53 39.40 -25.08
CA ASN A 16 26.26 39.25 -23.63
C ASN A 16 24.77 39.06 -23.32
N ASP A 17 23.88 39.76 -24.02
CA ASP A 17 22.42 39.58 -23.85
C ASP A 17 21.94 38.22 -24.37
N ALA A 18 22.47 37.75 -25.51
CA ALA A 18 22.15 36.43 -26.04
C ALA A 18 22.64 35.30 -25.11
N THR A 19 23.81 35.47 -24.49
CA THR A 19 24.36 34.49 -23.54
C THR A 19 23.53 34.43 -22.25
N ARG A 20 23.08 35.59 -21.74
CA ARG A 20 22.16 35.66 -20.59
C ARG A 20 20.78 35.05 -20.88
N LEU A 21 20.25 35.27 -22.08
CA LEU A 21 18.99 34.67 -22.53
C LEU A 21 19.11 33.15 -22.65
N MET A 22 20.24 32.65 -23.16
CA MET A 22 20.51 31.21 -23.20
C MET A 22 20.63 30.59 -21.81
N ASP A 23 21.38 31.20 -20.89
CA ASP A 23 21.48 30.72 -19.51
C ASP A 23 20.12 30.72 -18.79
N TYR A 24 19.29 31.73 -19.03
CA TYR A 24 17.95 31.79 -18.44
C TYR A 24 17.01 30.71 -19.02
N ALA A 25 17.06 30.48 -20.34
CA ALA A 25 16.28 29.44 -20.99
C ALA A 25 16.72 28.03 -20.54
N GLN A 26 18.02 27.83 -20.36
CA GLN A 26 18.59 26.55 -19.92
C GLN A 26 18.26 26.25 -18.46
N ASN A 27 18.39 27.22 -17.56
CA ASN A 27 17.97 27.08 -16.16
C ASN A 27 16.45 26.82 -16.04
N LYS A 28 15.63 27.50 -16.86
CA LYS A 28 14.17 27.27 -16.88
C LYS A 28 13.80 25.84 -17.28
N LEU A 29 14.48 25.29 -18.29
CA LEU A 29 14.27 23.91 -18.75
C LEU A 29 14.75 22.86 -17.73
N GLU A 30 15.81 23.16 -16.98
CA GLU A 30 16.28 22.28 -15.90
C GLU A 30 15.32 22.28 -14.71
N ASP A 31 14.80 23.44 -14.31
CA ASP A 31 13.81 23.56 -13.23
C ASP A 31 12.52 22.79 -13.55
N GLU A 32 12.05 22.87 -14.80
CA GLU A 32 10.85 22.16 -15.28
C GLU A 32 11.03 20.64 -15.24
N ARG A 33 12.20 20.14 -15.70
CA ARG A 33 12.53 18.71 -15.62
C ARG A 33 12.62 18.20 -14.19
N VAL A 34 13.27 18.95 -13.30
CA VAL A 34 13.39 18.57 -11.88
C VAL A 34 12.02 18.47 -11.23
N PHE A 35 11.13 19.42 -11.53
CA PHE A 35 9.76 19.43 -11.04
C PHE A 35 8.97 18.20 -11.51
N ASP A 36 9.05 17.84 -12.79
CA ASP A 36 8.37 16.67 -13.35
C ASP A 36 8.88 15.34 -12.75
N THR A 37 10.20 15.20 -12.58
CA THR A 37 10.77 14.02 -11.89
C THR A 37 10.29 13.92 -10.45
N MET A 38 10.24 15.03 -9.73
CA MET A 38 9.81 15.03 -8.33
C MET A 38 8.30 14.75 -8.17
N GLN A 39 7.47 15.20 -9.12
CA GLN A 39 6.05 14.87 -9.13
C GLN A 39 5.80 13.39 -9.45
N SER A 40 6.46 12.87 -10.48
CA SER A 40 6.35 11.47 -10.88
C SER A 40 6.84 10.51 -9.80
N GLU A 41 7.97 10.80 -9.14
CA GLU A 41 8.47 10.00 -8.00
C GLU A 41 7.46 9.93 -6.85
N LYS A 42 6.81 11.06 -6.52
CA LYS A 42 5.80 11.10 -5.46
C LYS A 42 4.54 10.31 -5.83
N LEU A 43 4.11 10.36 -7.08
CA LEU A 43 2.97 9.58 -7.57
C LEU A 43 3.29 8.09 -7.56
N GLU A 44 4.49 7.70 -8.01
CA GLU A 44 4.89 6.29 -8.02
C GLU A 44 5.07 5.74 -6.60
N SER A 45 5.63 6.54 -5.68
CA SER A 45 5.70 6.17 -4.26
C SER A 45 4.31 5.94 -3.65
N LEU A 46 3.33 6.78 -3.99
CA LEU A 46 1.97 6.64 -3.48
C LEU A 46 1.26 5.42 -4.10
N LYS A 47 1.50 5.14 -5.37
CA LYS A 47 1.01 3.94 -6.05
C LYS A 47 1.59 2.66 -5.45
N ALA A 48 2.89 2.63 -5.18
CA ALA A 48 3.54 1.52 -4.49
C ALA A 48 2.91 1.28 -3.11
N SER A 49 2.68 2.36 -2.34
CA SER A 49 1.99 2.27 -1.05
C SER A 49 0.56 1.71 -1.17
N ILE A 50 -0.19 2.08 -2.21
CA ILE A 50 -1.53 1.53 -2.48
C ILE A 50 -1.44 0.02 -2.76
N GLU A 51 -0.47 -0.40 -3.59
CA GLU A 51 -0.23 -1.81 -3.92
C GLU A 51 0.14 -2.62 -2.66
N ASP A 52 1.02 -2.09 -1.81
CA ASP A 52 1.42 -2.70 -0.54
C ASP A 52 0.21 -2.91 0.39
N ILE A 53 -0.67 -1.91 0.51
CA ILE A 53 -1.89 -2.02 1.34
C ILE A 53 -2.83 -3.09 0.78
N GLN A 54 -2.98 -3.17 -0.55
CA GLN A 54 -3.80 -4.20 -1.19
C GLN A 54 -3.23 -5.61 -0.94
N GLU A 55 -1.91 -5.77 -1.03
CA GLU A 55 -1.25 -7.03 -0.70
C GLU A 55 -1.41 -7.38 0.78
N ALA A 56 -1.25 -6.41 1.69
CA ALA A 56 -1.48 -6.61 3.11
C ALA A 56 -2.90 -7.09 3.42
N ILE A 57 -3.93 -6.52 2.77
CA ILE A 57 -5.32 -6.98 2.90
C ILE A 57 -5.47 -8.44 2.43
N LYS A 58 -4.86 -8.79 1.29
CA LYS A 58 -4.92 -10.15 0.75
C LYS A 58 -4.24 -11.13 1.70
N MET A 59 -3.02 -10.85 2.13
CA MET A 59 -2.24 -11.69 3.04
C MET A 59 -2.94 -11.85 4.39
N ARG A 60 -3.54 -10.79 4.94
CA ARG A 60 -4.26 -10.84 6.22
C ARG A 60 -5.46 -11.78 6.18
N LYS A 61 -6.22 -11.77 5.08
CA LYS A 61 -7.35 -12.68 4.86
C LYS A 61 -6.88 -14.13 4.71
N GLN A 62 -5.84 -14.35 3.91
CA GLN A 62 -5.26 -15.69 3.74
C GLN A 62 -4.79 -16.28 5.07
N LEU A 63 -4.12 -15.48 5.90
CA LEU A 63 -3.71 -15.89 7.24
C LEU A 63 -4.92 -16.27 8.12
N SER A 64 -5.98 -15.47 8.11
CA SER A 64 -7.21 -15.77 8.84
C SER A 64 -7.82 -17.09 8.38
N ASP A 65 -7.90 -17.34 7.08
CA ASP A 65 -8.44 -18.58 6.52
C ASP A 65 -7.59 -19.80 6.92
N GLU A 66 -6.27 -19.66 6.92
CA GLU A 66 -5.36 -20.71 7.37
C GLU A 66 -5.53 -21.04 8.86
N ILE A 67 -5.67 -20.02 9.71
CA ILE A 67 -5.89 -20.20 11.14
C ILE A 67 -7.24 -20.91 11.38
N VAL A 68 -8.30 -20.48 10.71
CA VAL A 68 -9.62 -21.11 10.79
C VAL A 68 -9.54 -22.60 10.39
N ARG A 69 -8.87 -22.92 9.28
CA ARG A 69 -8.68 -24.31 8.84
C ARG A 69 -7.89 -25.14 9.86
N LYS A 70 -6.90 -24.56 10.53
CA LYS A 70 -6.14 -25.25 11.59
C LYS A 70 -7.04 -25.57 12.79
N PHE A 71 -7.92 -24.65 13.18
CA PHE A 71 -8.90 -24.92 14.24
C PHE A 71 -9.90 -26.01 13.83
N ASP A 72 -10.47 -25.92 12.62
CA ASP A 72 -11.43 -26.92 12.12
C ASP A 72 -10.80 -28.33 12.10
N LYS A 73 -9.56 -28.43 11.64
CA LYS A 73 -8.81 -29.69 11.65
C LYS A 73 -8.61 -30.20 13.09
N ALA A 74 -8.22 -29.32 14.02
CA ALA A 74 -8.05 -29.72 15.42
C ALA A 74 -9.34 -30.23 16.04
N VAL A 75 -10.48 -29.60 15.75
CA VAL A 75 -11.81 -30.05 16.20
C VAL A 75 -12.11 -31.44 15.65
N ILE A 76 -11.96 -31.66 14.34
CA ILE A 76 -12.16 -32.97 13.70
C ILE A 76 -11.25 -34.04 14.32
N ASP A 77 -9.97 -33.75 14.50
CA ASP A 77 -9.00 -34.69 15.08
C ASP A 77 -9.39 -35.05 16.54
N THR A 78 -9.87 -34.08 17.32
CA THR A 78 -10.35 -34.33 18.68
C THR A 78 -11.67 -35.12 18.73
N ASP A 79 -12.60 -34.88 17.80
CA ASP A 79 -13.84 -35.65 17.71
C ASP A 79 -13.53 -37.12 17.36
N ASN A 80 -12.65 -37.34 16.38
CA ASN A 80 -12.18 -38.67 16.03
C ASN A 80 -11.52 -39.39 17.21
N PHE A 81 -10.77 -38.65 18.05
CA PHE A 81 -10.18 -39.19 19.26
C PHE A 81 -11.23 -39.56 20.32
N ILE A 82 -12.26 -38.72 20.53
CA ILE A 82 -13.37 -39.00 21.45
C ILE A 82 -14.12 -40.27 21.03
N ILE A 83 -14.39 -40.44 19.73
CA ILE A 83 -15.06 -41.63 19.17
C ILE A 83 -14.26 -42.89 19.50
N LYS A 84 -12.94 -42.87 19.27
CA LYS A 84 -12.05 -44.00 19.61
C LYS A 84 -12.04 -44.29 21.12
N LEU A 85 -12.08 -43.25 21.97
CA LEU A 85 -12.19 -43.43 23.42
C LEU A 85 -13.48 -44.17 23.82
N HIS A 86 -14.60 -43.88 23.14
CA HIS A 86 -15.89 -44.55 23.38
C HIS A 86 -15.92 -46.01 22.95
N GLU A 87 -15.03 -46.46 22.07
CA GLU A 87 -14.90 -47.87 21.71
C GLU A 87 -14.22 -48.71 22.79
N VAL A 88 -13.40 -48.07 23.65
CA VAL A 88 -12.61 -48.76 24.68
C VAL A 88 -13.44 -49.11 25.91
N ASP A 89 -14.16 -48.15 26.50
CA ASP A 89 -15.07 -48.42 27.63
C ASP A 89 -16.11 -47.29 27.78
N ARG A 90 -17.39 -47.62 27.51
CA ARG A 90 -18.51 -46.65 27.54
C ARG A 90 -19.02 -46.32 28.94
N ARG A 91 -18.70 -47.13 29.95
CA ARG A 91 -19.24 -46.97 31.32
C ARG A 91 -18.23 -46.37 32.29
N SER A 92 -16.98 -46.20 31.87
CA SER A 92 -15.94 -45.58 32.69
C SER A 92 -16.22 -44.09 32.93
N GLU A 93 -16.38 -43.72 34.21
CA GLU A 93 -16.51 -42.32 34.61
C GLU A 93 -15.24 -41.50 34.33
N LEU A 94 -14.07 -42.13 34.38
CA LEU A 94 -12.79 -41.51 34.03
C LEU A 94 -12.78 -41.05 32.56
N ILE A 95 -13.23 -41.93 31.65
CA ILE A 95 -13.34 -41.64 30.22
C ILE A 95 -14.33 -40.50 29.98
N ARG A 96 -15.46 -40.49 30.69
CA ARG A 96 -16.44 -39.40 30.61
C ARG A 96 -15.87 -38.05 31.08
N GLY A 97 -15.05 -38.06 32.14
CA GLY A 97 -14.35 -36.87 32.63
C GLY A 97 -13.37 -36.28 31.60
N GLU A 98 -12.55 -37.13 30.99
CA GLU A 98 -11.62 -36.69 29.94
C GLU A 98 -12.35 -36.17 28.70
N GLN A 99 -13.47 -36.79 28.31
CA GLN A 99 -14.29 -36.29 27.20
C GLN A 99 -14.86 -34.89 27.48
N MET A 100 -15.33 -34.65 28.70
CA MET A 100 -15.81 -33.32 29.09
C MET A 100 -14.68 -32.29 28.99
N ARG A 101 -13.47 -32.65 29.44
CA ARG A 101 -12.30 -31.78 29.34
C ARG A 101 -11.91 -31.49 27.90
N ILE A 102 -11.99 -32.47 27.00
CA ILE A 102 -11.72 -32.28 25.57
C ILE A 102 -12.78 -31.35 24.95
N LYS A 103 -14.07 -31.58 25.26
CA LYS A 103 -15.16 -30.70 24.80
C LYS A 103 -15.00 -29.27 25.27
N GLN A 104 -14.57 -29.06 26.52
CA GLN A 104 -14.27 -27.72 27.01
C GLN A 104 -13.17 -27.04 26.18
N LYS A 105 -12.10 -27.78 25.84
CA LYS A 105 -11.04 -27.26 24.95
C LYS A 105 -11.54 -26.97 23.54
N GLN A 106 -12.49 -27.74 23.01
CA GLN A 106 -13.11 -27.44 21.72
C GLN A 106 -13.89 -26.12 21.77
N MET A 107 -14.62 -25.86 22.86
CA MET A 107 -15.27 -24.55 23.06
C MET A 107 -14.26 -23.40 23.13
N ASP A 108 -13.10 -23.62 23.75
CA ASP A 108 -12.03 -22.63 23.77
C ASP A 108 -11.45 -22.37 22.37
N PHE A 109 -11.33 -23.41 21.54
CA PHE A 109 -10.90 -23.28 20.14
C PHE A 109 -11.90 -22.50 19.29
N GLU A 110 -13.20 -22.80 19.40
CA GLU A 110 -14.24 -22.02 18.72
C GLU A 110 -14.25 -20.56 19.18
N SER A 111 -14.05 -20.31 20.47
CA SER A 111 -13.93 -18.95 21.00
C SER A 111 -12.75 -18.20 20.37
N LYS A 112 -11.58 -18.84 20.28
CA LYS A 112 -10.38 -18.26 19.63
C LYS A 112 -10.55 -18.08 18.12
N LYS A 113 -11.29 -18.97 17.46
CA LYS A 113 -11.62 -18.86 16.04
C LYS A 113 -12.50 -17.63 15.77
N ILE A 114 -13.52 -17.40 16.60
CA ILE A 114 -14.35 -16.19 16.53
C ILE A 114 -13.52 -14.94 16.80
N GLU A 115 -12.64 -14.97 17.81
CA GLU A 115 -11.73 -13.87 18.11
C GLU A 115 -10.85 -13.51 16.90
N GLU A 116 -10.26 -14.51 16.24
CA GLU A 116 -9.47 -14.30 15.02
C GLU A 116 -10.30 -13.69 13.88
N GLN A 117 -11.54 -14.15 13.68
CA GLN A 117 -12.43 -13.59 12.66
C GLN A 117 -12.76 -12.11 12.94
N VAL A 118 -13.02 -11.75 14.21
CA VAL A 118 -13.26 -10.37 14.63
C VAL A 118 -12.01 -9.51 14.43
N ASN A 119 -10.83 -10.03 14.80
CA ASN A 119 -9.56 -9.34 14.62
C ASN A 119 -9.25 -9.12 13.14
N CYS A 120 -9.38 -10.16 12.30
CA CYS A 120 -9.23 -10.07 10.85
C CYS A 120 -10.16 -9.01 10.25
N TRP A 121 -11.43 -9.01 10.67
CA TRP A 121 -12.39 -8.00 10.22
C TRP A 121 -11.96 -6.58 10.60
N ARG A 122 -11.51 -6.37 11.85
CA ARG A 122 -11.01 -5.09 12.32
C ARG A 122 -9.78 -4.63 11.51
N ASP A 123 -8.80 -5.49 11.33
CA ASP A 123 -7.56 -5.21 10.61
C ASP A 123 -7.86 -4.85 9.14
N VAL A 124 -8.69 -5.65 8.46
CA VAL A 124 -9.10 -5.39 7.07
C VAL A 124 -9.91 -4.10 6.98
N ALA A 125 -10.74 -3.77 7.96
CA ALA A 125 -11.49 -2.51 7.97
C ALA A 125 -10.56 -1.29 8.08
N LEU A 126 -9.52 -1.38 8.92
CA LEU A 126 -8.49 -0.35 9.06
C LEU A 126 -7.68 -0.19 7.77
N LEU A 127 -7.15 -1.29 7.21
CA LEU A 127 -6.40 -1.26 5.95
C LEU A 127 -7.25 -0.73 4.79
N LYS A 128 -8.55 -1.07 4.74
CA LYS A 128 -9.46 -0.50 3.73
C LYS A 128 -9.71 0.98 3.92
N LYS A 129 -9.66 1.49 5.15
CA LYS A 129 -9.79 2.92 5.43
C LYS A 129 -8.55 3.64 4.89
N GLU A 130 -7.37 3.17 5.26
CA GLU A 130 -6.09 3.67 4.77
C GLU A 130 -6.02 3.64 3.24
N LEU A 131 -6.40 2.51 2.62
CA LEU A 131 -6.47 2.39 1.15
C LEU A 131 -7.34 3.47 0.50
N ARG A 132 -8.50 3.81 1.11
CA ARG A 132 -9.37 4.88 0.58
C ARG A 132 -8.73 6.25 0.70
N GLU A 133 -8.02 6.52 1.79
CA GLU A 133 -7.31 7.77 2.02
C GLU A 133 -6.17 7.93 0.99
N HIS A 134 -5.36 6.90 0.78
CA HIS A 134 -4.29 6.90 -0.23
C HIS A 134 -4.82 6.99 -1.66
N LEU A 135 -5.91 6.29 -1.99
CA LEU A 135 -6.55 6.41 -3.32
C LEU A 135 -7.11 7.81 -3.58
N GLN A 136 -7.68 8.45 -2.55
CA GLN A 136 -8.18 9.82 -2.66
C GLN A 136 -7.02 10.79 -2.90
N GLU A 137 -5.94 10.67 -2.12
CA GLU A 137 -4.74 11.48 -2.29
C GLU A 137 -4.11 11.28 -3.67
N PHE A 138 -4.06 10.03 -4.16
CA PHE A 138 -3.52 9.71 -5.47
C PHE A 138 -4.30 10.42 -6.58
N ARG A 139 -5.63 10.33 -6.56
CA ARG A 139 -6.49 11.01 -7.53
C ARG A 139 -6.34 12.53 -7.49
N GLU A 140 -6.24 13.11 -6.30
CA GLU A 140 -6.04 14.55 -6.13
C GLU A 140 -4.68 15.01 -6.66
N ARG A 141 -3.63 14.19 -6.51
CA ARG A 141 -2.29 14.48 -7.05
C ARG A 141 -2.25 14.29 -8.56
N GLU A 142 -2.81 13.20 -9.07
CA GLU A 142 -2.90 12.91 -10.51
C GLU A 142 -3.69 13.99 -11.24
N THR A 143 -4.85 14.40 -10.70
CA THR A 143 -5.66 15.48 -11.29
C THR A 143 -4.91 16.81 -11.32
N ARG A 144 -4.13 17.12 -10.27
CA ARG A 144 -3.31 18.33 -10.23
C ARG A 144 -2.16 18.27 -11.24
N SER A 145 -1.49 17.12 -11.36
CA SER A 145 -0.43 16.90 -12.36
C SER A 145 -0.98 17.15 -13.76
N ASN A 146 -2.08 16.46 -14.12
CA ASN A 146 -2.70 16.58 -15.44
C ASN A 146 -3.16 18.01 -15.75
N MET A 147 -3.62 18.76 -14.75
CA MET A 147 -3.99 20.17 -14.92
C MET A 147 -2.78 21.06 -15.18
N LEU A 148 -1.65 20.82 -14.49
CA LEU A 148 -0.41 21.55 -14.73
C LEU A 148 0.13 21.26 -16.13
N ASP A 149 0.13 19.99 -16.55
CA ASP A 149 0.53 19.57 -17.90
C ASP A 149 -0.33 20.28 -18.96
N SER A 150 -1.65 20.34 -18.74
CA SER A 150 -2.59 21.03 -19.64
C SER A 150 -2.33 22.54 -19.73
N ILE A 151 -1.88 23.17 -18.65
CA ILE A 151 -1.53 24.61 -18.64
C ILE A 151 -0.19 24.84 -19.35
N LEU A 152 0.79 23.96 -19.14
CA LEU A 152 2.11 24.03 -19.77
C LEU A 152 2.00 23.80 -21.29
N ASP A 153 1.23 22.79 -21.71
CA ASP A 153 0.99 22.48 -23.12
C ASP A 153 0.09 23.52 -23.82
N GLY A 154 -0.82 24.16 -23.06
CA GLY A 154 -1.72 25.21 -23.55
C GLY A 154 -1.10 26.61 -23.61
N SER A 155 0.16 26.78 -23.20
CA SER A 155 0.88 28.06 -23.20
C SER A 155 1.75 28.29 -24.45
N VAL A 156 1.46 27.58 -25.55
CA VAL A 156 2.08 27.76 -26.88
C VAL A 156 1.19 28.59 -27.80
#